data_AF-W1XPB4-F1
#
_entry.id   AF-W1XPB4-F1
#
_cell.length_a   1.000
_cell.length_b   1.000
_cell.length_c   1.000
_cell.angle_alpha   90.00
_cell.angle_beta   90.00
_cell.angle_gamma   90.00
#
_symmetry.space_group_name_H-M   'P 1'
#
loop_
_entity.id
_entity.type
_entity.pdbx_description
1 polymer ?
#
loop_
_entity_poly.entity_id
_entity_poly.type
_entity_poly.pdbx_seq_one_letter_code
_entity_poly.pdbx_strand_id
1 'polypeptide(L)' 'VTDPIDIVFCCLGTTRREAGSKEAFIHADYTLVVDTALTGRRLGAQHMLVVSAMGANAHSPFFYNRVKGEMEEALIA' A
#
# COMPACT_ATOMS: atom_id res chain seq x y z
N VAL A 1 -21.43 4.50 -3.63
CA VAL A 1 -20.97 3.73 -4.80
C VAL A 1 -22.08 2.74 -5.13
N THR A 2 -22.87 3.05 -6.16
CA THR A 2 -24.05 2.25 -6.56
C THR A 2 -23.71 1.18 -7.59
N ASP A 3 -22.62 1.39 -8.33
CA ASP A 3 -22.10 0.48 -9.34
C ASP A 3 -20.80 -0.20 -8.83
N PRO A 4 -20.52 -1.46 -9.22
CA PRO A 4 -19.28 -2.13 -8.86
C PRO A 4 -18.05 -1.34 -9.33
N ILE A 5 -17.00 -1.31 -8.51
CA ILE A 5 -15.68 -0.79 -8.92
C ILE A 5 -14.96 -1.91 -9.67
N ASP A 6 -14.36 -1.62 -10.82
CA ASP A 6 -13.56 -2.62 -11.56
C ASP A 6 -12.07 -2.61 -11.12
N ILE A 7 -11.52 -1.41 -10.91
CA ILE A 7 -10.08 -1.17 -10.70
C ILE A 7 -9.86 -0.13 -9.61
N VAL A 8 -8.89 -0.40 -8.72
CA VAL A 8 -8.37 0.57 -7.75
C VAL A 8 -6.96 1.00 -8.14
N PHE A 9 -6.72 2.31 -8.15
CA PHE A 9 -5.38 2.88 -8.26
C PHE A 9 -4.99 3.49 -6.92
N CYS A 10 -3.88 3.05 -6.34
CA CYS A 10 -3.35 3.57 -5.10
C CYS A 10 -1.97 4.20 -5.33
N CYS A 11 -1.95 5.52 -5.26
CA CYS A 11 -0.73 6.32 -5.29
C CYS A 11 -0.39 6.87 -3.89
N LEU A 12 -0.97 6.28 -2.84
CA LEU A 12 -0.60 6.61 -1.48
C LEU A 12 0.83 6.15 -1.23
N GLY A 13 1.60 7.05 -0.65
CA GLY A 13 2.96 6.82 -0.27
C GLY A 13 3.57 8.15 0.13
N THR A 14 4.52 8.09 1.04
CA THR A 14 5.26 9.27 1.46
C THR A 14 6.75 8.95 1.50
N THR A 15 7.58 9.96 1.68
CA THR A 15 8.96 9.72 2.08
C THR A 15 9.03 9.58 3.59
N ARG A 16 10.03 8.86 4.12
CA ARG A 16 10.27 8.81 5.57
C ARG A 16 10.42 10.21 6.19
N ARG A 17 10.91 11.18 5.41
CA ARG A 17 11.07 12.57 5.82
C ARG A 17 9.73 13.29 5.96
N GLU A 18 8.85 13.14 4.98
CA GLU A 18 7.52 13.78 4.97
C GLU A 18 6.56 13.13 5.97
N ALA A 19 6.64 11.82 6.16
CA ALA A 19 5.88 11.11 7.18
C ALA A 19 6.12 11.64 8.61
N GLY A 20 7.34 12.13 8.88
CA GLY A 20 7.75 12.65 10.18
C GLY A 20 8.01 11.59 11.26
N SER A 21 7.38 10.41 11.18
CA SER A 21 7.62 9.28 12.10
C SER A 21 7.51 7.92 11.39
N LYS A 22 7.93 6.85 12.08
CA LYS A 22 7.81 5.48 11.56
C LYS A 22 6.35 5.04 11.54
N GLU A 23 5.60 5.41 12.56
CA GLU A 23 4.20 5.05 12.73
C GLU A 23 3.35 5.73 11.65
N ALA A 24 3.60 7.02 11.38
CA ALA A 24 2.95 7.73 10.28
C ALA A 24 3.32 7.15 8.92
N PHE A 25 4.58 6.73 8.75
CA PHE A 25 5.02 6.05 7.52
C PHE A 25 4.30 4.72 7.33
N ILE A 26 4.23 3.85 8.35
CA ILE A 26 3.49 2.58 8.28
C ILE A 26 2.02 2.84 7.99
N HIS A 27 1.42 3.83 8.65
CA HIS A 27 0.02 4.15 8.41
C HIS A 27 -0.23 4.52 6.94
N ALA A 28 0.58 5.42 6.37
CA ALA A 28 0.42 5.88 5.00
C ALA A 28 0.81 4.84 3.94
N ASP A 29 1.97 4.19 4.09
CA ASP A 29 2.57 3.33 3.08
C ASP A 29 2.21 1.84 3.22
N TYR A 30 1.56 1.44 4.31
CA TYR A 30 1.06 0.07 4.51
C TYR A 30 -0.44 0.07 4.82
N THR A 31 -0.86 0.64 5.95
CA THR A 31 -2.24 0.47 6.47
C THR A 31 -3.27 1.01 5.49
N LEU A 32 -3.15 2.27 5.09
CA LEU A 32 -4.11 2.90 4.18
C LEU A 32 -4.11 2.23 2.81
N VAL A 33 -2.96 1.74 2.33
CA VAL A 33 -2.86 1.04 1.06
C VAL A 33 -3.61 -0.29 1.09
N VAL A 34 -3.35 -1.12 2.10
CA VAL A 34 -4.01 -2.42 2.28
C VAL A 34 -5.52 -2.24 2.51
N ASP A 35 -5.92 -1.29 3.36
CA ASP A 35 -7.33 -1.00 3.62
C ASP A 35 -8.05 -0.52 2.35
N THR A 36 -7.36 0.25 1.50
CA THR A 36 -7.88 0.68 0.19
C THR A 36 -8.12 -0.50 -0.73
N ALA A 37 -7.17 -1.44 -0.81
CA ALA A 37 -7.33 -2.66 -1.62
C ALA A 37 -8.47 -3.55 -1.12
N LEU A 38 -8.56 -3.76 0.20
CA LEU A 38 -9.64 -4.53 0.83
C LEU A 38 -11.00 -3.89 0.58
N THR A 39 -11.09 -2.56 0.69
CA THR A 39 -12.30 -1.81 0.40
C THR A 39 -12.68 -1.93 -1.08
N GLY A 40 -11.71 -1.78 -1.99
CA GLY A 40 -11.89 -1.97 -3.42
C GLY A 40 -12.46 -3.33 -3.75
N ARG A 41 -11.85 -4.39 -3.21
CA ARG A 41 -12.29 -5.77 -3.39
C ARG A 41 -13.73 -5.98 -2.88
N ARG A 42 -14.07 -5.42 -1.71
CA ARG A 42 -15.46 -5.47 -1.19
C ARG A 42 -16.46 -4.76 -2.10
N LEU A 43 -16.01 -3.74 -2.83
CA LEU A 43 -16.82 -2.97 -3.78
C LEU A 43 -16.81 -3.55 -5.21
N GLY A 44 -16.14 -4.69 -5.43
CA GLY A 44 -16.15 -5.42 -6.70
C GLY A 44 -14.84 -5.41 -7.48
N ALA A 45 -13.82 -4.67 -7.03
CA ALA A 45 -12.60 -4.49 -7.80
C ALA A 45 -11.89 -5.82 -8.04
N GLN A 46 -11.55 -6.08 -9.30
CA GLN A 46 -10.77 -7.24 -9.73
C GLN A 46 -9.29 -6.88 -9.90
N HIS A 47 -8.97 -5.59 -9.96
CA HIS A 47 -7.61 -5.11 -10.11
C HIS A 47 -7.27 -4.03 -9.07
N MET A 48 -6.09 -4.16 -8.49
CA MET A 48 -5.48 -3.15 -7.63
C MET A 48 -4.10 -2.83 -8.21
N LEU A 49 -3.89 -1.58 -8.59
CA LEU A 49 -2.60 -1.06 -9.05
C LEU A 49 -2.05 -0.13 -7.98
N VAL A 50 -0.90 -0.48 -7.42
CA VAL A 50 -0.23 0.31 -6.39
C VAL A 50 1.12 0.81 -6.89
N VAL A 51 1.46 2.05 -6.55
CA VAL A 51 2.81 2.58 -6.75
C VAL A 51 3.67 2.24 -5.54
N SER A 52 4.55 1.25 -5.71
CA SER A 52 5.53 0.86 -4.70
C SER A 52 6.87 1.60 -4.90
N ALA A 53 7.98 1.00 -4.49
CA ALA A 53 9.31 1.57 -4.56
C ALA A 53 10.32 0.58 -5.15
N MET A 54 11.34 1.11 -5.84
CA MET A 54 12.47 0.29 -6.28
C MET A 54 13.18 -0.33 -5.07
N GLY A 55 13.35 -1.65 -5.09
CA GLY A 55 14.00 -2.39 -4.01
C GLY A 55 13.11 -2.64 -2.78
N ALA A 56 11.79 -2.50 -2.91
CA ALA A 56 10.83 -3.01 -1.94
C ALA A 56 11.09 -4.51 -1.67
N ASN A 57 11.20 -4.87 -0.40
CA ASN A 57 11.51 -6.22 0.04
C ASN A 57 11.20 -6.34 1.55
N ALA A 58 10.26 -7.20 1.95
CA ALA A 58 9.83 -7.37 3.34
C ALA A 58 10.95 -7.86 4.29
N HIS A 59 12.06 -8.38 3.74
CA HIS A 59 13.25 -8.79 4.48
C HIS A 59 14.38 -7.74 4.46
N SER A 60 14.13 -6.56 3.88
CA SER A 60 15.13 -5.49 3.80
C SER A 60 15.55 -4.99 5.20
N PRO A 61 16.85 -4.76 5.44
CA PRO A 61 17.29 -4.09 6.66
C PRO A 61 16.83 -2.62 6.70
N PHE A 62 16.59 -2.00 5.54
CA PHE A 62 16.16 -0.61 5.44
C PHE A 62 14.65 -0.49 5.66
N PHE A 63 14.26 0.27 6.69
CA PHE A 63 12.87 0.43 7.10
C PHE A 63 11.91 0.84 5.96
N TYR A 64 12.30 1.81 5.12
CA TYR A 64 11.47 2.28 4.01
C TYR A 64 11.15 1.14 3.01
N ASN A 65 12.19 0.44 2.54
CA ASN A 65 12.03 -0.68 1.60
C ASN A 65 11.31 -1.87 2.24
N ARG A 66 11.52 -2.09 3.54
CA ARG A 66 10.86 -3.15 4.28
C ARG A 66 9.36 -2.95 4.33
N VAL A 67 8.90 -1.80 4.78
CA VAL A 67 7.47 -1.49 4.88
C VAL A 67 6.82 -1.51 3.49
N LYS A 68 7.51 -0.98 2.45
CA LYS A 68 7.04 -1.10 1.05
C LYS A 68 6.89 -2.56 0.62
N GLY A 69 7.86 -3.43 0.95
CA GLY A 69 7.80 -4.84 0.61
C GLY A 69 6.76 -5.63 1.40
N GLU A 70 6.61 -5.36 2.70
CA GLU A 70 5.55 -5.94 3.53
C GLU A 70 4.17 -5.57 2.96
N MET A 71 3.99 -4.33 2.48
CA MET A 71 2.76 -3.90 1.82
C MET A 71 2.52 -4.63 0.49
N GLU A 72 3.56 -4.83 -0.34
CA GLU A 72 3.43 -5.63 -1.56
C GLU A 72 2.99 -7.07 -1.26
N GLU A 73 3.63 -7.73 -0.29
CA GLU A 73 3.28 -9.10 0.12
C GLU A 73 1.84 -9.19 0.62
N ALA A 74 1.41 -8.22 1.44
CA ALA A 74 0.04 -8.18 1.95
C ALA A 74 -1.03 -7.98 0.87
N LEU A 75 -0.69 -7.35 -0.26
CA LEU A 75 -1.60 -7.19 -1.40
C LEU A 75 -1.66 -8.41 -2.32
N ILE A 76 -0.61 -9.24 -2.34
CA ILE A 76 -0.50 -10.42 -3.19
C ILE A 76 -1.13 -11.66 -2.52
N ALA A 77 -1.14 -11.71 -1.18
CA ALA A 77 -1.74 -12.79 -0.38
C ALA A 77 -3.27 -12.87 -0.47
#